data_AF-A0A399RR76-F1
#
_entry.id   AF-A0A399RR76-F1
#
_cell.length_a   1.000
_cell.length_b   1.000
_cell.length_c   1.000
_cell.angle_alpha   90.00
_cell.angle_beta   90.00
_cell.angle_gamma   90.00
#
_symmetry.space_group_name_H-M   'P 1'
#
loop_
_entity.id
_entity.type
_entity.pdbx_description
1 polymer ?
#
loop_
_entity_poly.entity_id
_entity_poly.type
_entity_poly.pdbx_seq_one_letter_code
_entity_poly.pdbx_strand_id
1 'polypeptide(L)'
;MKNLRKPFTLTLGVSALAIVLLVSCDTNDNDEAAPTTTASAGTVSIANAISSNFKSAVTVTVGTNSIVLKSNGVPDHVSPYWGSGHALYEAPTLDGQTVNPGTLQEQTFVMTIPVFPAEAATKEATSLGPIGMALNGVAIYNDREGGNVPVDAGTLKSFDRGGAHSGPGGLYHYHFNGDFTSLDDAKLIGFLRDGFPIYGRKDSDGTYPSNLDSNGGHTGVTADFSTPIYHYHTSNVSYLDSRFYILKAGSYNGTKGTFTF
;
A
#
# COMPACT_ATOMS: atom_id res chain seq x y z
N MET A 1 30.69 25.74 93.41
CA MET A 1 30.23 26.86 94.28
C MET A 1 30.95 28.14 93.88
N LYS A 2 30.25 29.06 93.21
CA LYS A 2 30.46 30.54 93.17
C LYS A 2 29.64 31.10 92.00
N ASN A 3 28.68 31.97 92.32
CA ASN A 3 27.82 32.70 91.38
C ASN A 3 28.59 33.87 90.74
N LEU A 4 28.37 34.15 89.44
CA LEU A 4 28.75 35.45 88.86
C LEU A 4 27.88 35.89 87.66
N ARG A 5 27.10 36.95 87.92
CA ARG A 5 26.60 38.10 87.13
C ARG A 5 26.66 38.11 85.57
N LYS A 6 25.46 38.36 84.96
CA LYS A 6 25.02 39.34 83.91
C LYS A 6 25.99 39.74 82.77
N PRO A 7 25.55 39.98 81.49
CA PRO A 7 24.66 41.12 81.18
C PRO A 7 23.73 41.04 79.94
N PHE A 8 23.03 42.16 79.81
CA PHE A 8 22.04 42.67 78.85
C PHE A 8 22.60 42.91 77.43
N THR A 9 21.80 42.73 76.38
CA THR A 9 21.82 43.59 75.18
C THR A 9 20.54 43.50 74.36
N LEU A 10 20.13 44.66 73.88
CA LEU A 10 18.90 45.05 73.19
C LEU A 10 19.14 45.06 71.68
N THR A 11 18.21 44.56 70.85
CA THR A 11 18.02 45.13 69.49
C THR A 11 16.65 44.82 68.87
N LEU A 12 16.09 45.87 68.26
CA LEU A 12 14.83 46.01 67.51
C LEU A 12 14.76 45.14 66.23
N GLY A 13 13.55 44.81 65.77
CA GLY A 13 13.35 44.28 64.41
C GLY A 13 11.91 43.92 64.02
N VAL A 14 11.12 44.95 63.70
CA VAL A 14 9.99 45.10 62.74
C VAL A 14 9.18 43.88 62.24
N SER A 15 7.85 44.08 62.31
CA SER A 15 6.69 43.33 61.83
C SER A 15 6.64 43.01 60.32
N ALA A 16 5.98 41.91 59.93
CA ALA A 16 5.33 41.78 58.62
C ALA A 16 4.17 40.76 58.63
N LEU A 17 3.00 41.26 58.24
CA LEU A 17 1.71 40.59 58.04
C LEU A 17 1.72 39.87 56.68
N ALA A 18 1.36 38.58 56.65
CA ALA A 18 1.29 37.79 55.43
C ALA A 18 0.00 38.09 54.64
N ILE A 19 0.16 38.59 53.42
CA ILE A 19 -0.89 38.68 52.38
C ILE A 19 -0.58 37.61 51.33
N VAL A 20 -1.55 36.71 51.10
CA VAL A 20 -1.50 35.70 50.04
C VAL A 20 -1.87 36.38 48.70
N LEU A 21 -0.95 36.37 47.75
CA LEU A 21 -1.16 36.76 46.36
C LEU A 21 -1.06 35.49 45.49
N LEU A 22 -2.14 35.20 44.76
CA LEU A 22 -2.18 34.17 43.71
C LEU A 22 -1.44 34.71 42.49
N VAL A 23 -0.31 34.08 42.15
CA VAL A 23 0.44 34.35 40.91
C VAL A 23 -0.10 33.44 39.82
N SER A 24 -0.70 34.05 38.79
CA SER A 24 -0.93 33.44 37.48
C SER A 24 0.38 33.55 36.70
N CYS A 25 0.97 32.42 36.32
CA CYS A 25 2.13 32.40 35.43
C CYS A 25 1.63 32.31 33.98
N ASP A 26 1.83 33.39 33.22
CA ASP A 26 1.92 33.37 31.76
C ASP A 26 3.22 32.65 31.37
N THR A 27 3.12 31.50 30.72
CA THR A 27 4.26 30.90 30.00
C THR A 27 4.17 31.34 28.54
N ASN A 28 5.07 32.28 28.18
CA ASN A 28 5.41 32.57 26.80
C ASN A 28 6.25 31.40 26.25
N ASP A 29 5.58 30.32 25.85
CA ASP A 29 6.21 29.28 25.06
C ASP A 29 6.08 29.67 23.58
N ASN A 30 7.17 30.22 23.04
CA ASN A 30 7.41 30.19 21.60
C ASN A 30 7.74 28.74 21.22
N ASP A 31 6.70 27.90 21.21
CA ASP A 31 6.73 26.66 20.44
C ASP A 31 6.63 27.06 18.97
N GLU A 32 7.77 27.17 18.30
CA GLU A 32 7.78 26.99 16.85
C GLU A 32 7.22 25.59 16.57
N ALA A 33 5.93 25.55 16.24
CA ALA A 33 5.29 24.37 15.72
C ALA A 33 6.13 23.88 14.52
N ALA A 34 6.70 22.68 14.66
CA ALA A 34 7.31 21.97 13.53
C ALA A 34 6.32 22.02 12.36
N PRO A 35 6.77 22.28 11.12
CA PRO A 35 5.87 22.42 9.99
C PRO A 35 5.14 21.09 9.82
N THR A 36 3.85 21.08 10.16
CA THR A 36 2.95 19.98 9.82
C THR A 36 2.91 19.94 8.31
N THR A 37 3.68 19.04 7.71
CA THR A 37 3.61 18.72 6.29
C THR A 37 2.26 18.07 6.06
N THR A 38 1.25 18.92 5.88
CA THR A 38 -0.07 18.48 5.44
C THR A 38 0.17 17.96 4.03
N ALA A 39 0.17 16.64 3.86
CA ALA A 39 0.29 16.02 2.55
C ALA A 39 -0.76 16.68 1.65
N SER A 40 -0.29 17.34 0.58
CA SER A 40 -1.19 17.98 -0.38
C SER A 40 -2.07 16.88 -0.97
N ALA A 41 -3.40 16.99 -0.86
CA ALA A 41 -4.29 16.03 -1.49
C ALA A 41 -4.18 16.13 -3.01
N GLY A 42 -4.35 15.01 -3.72
CA GLY A 42 -4.34 14.99 -5.17
C GLY A 42 -5.50 15.82 -5.73
N THR A 43 -5.44 16.13 -7.02
CA THR A 43 -6.51 16.88 -7.70
C THR A 43 -7.40 16.00 -8.56
N VAL A 44 -6.92 14.80 -8.95
CA VAL A 44 -7.67 13.85 -9.77
C VAL A 44 -8.36 12.82 -8.88
N SER A 45 -9.68 12.72 -8.99
CA SER A 45 -10.45 11.70 -8.29
C SER A 45 -10.36 10.35 -8.99
N ILE A 46 -10.10 9.28 -8.24
CA ILE A 46 -10.12 7.89 -8.77
C ILE A 46 -11.48 7.21 -8.62
N ALA A 47 -12.49 7.88 -8.03
CA ALA A 47 -13.76 7.26 -7.65
C ALA A 47 -14.52 6.65 -8.84
N ASN A 48 -14.54 7.33 -9.99
CA ASN A 48 -15.23 6.85 -11.19
C ASN A 48 -14.50 5.65 -11.81
N ALA A 49 -13.16 5.73 -11.91
CA ALA A 49 -12.35 4.63 -12.44
C ALA A 49 -12.51 3.37 -11.58
N ILE A 50 -12.54 3.51 -10.25
CA ILE A 50 -12.80 2.40 -9.32
C ILE A 50 -14.20 1.82 -9.53
N SER A 51 -15.24 2.65 -9.48
CA SER A 51 -16.63 2.19 -9.56
C SER A 51 -16.97 1.53 -10.90
N SER A 52 -16.22 1.88 -11.97
CA SER A 52 -16.47 1.36 -13.32
C SER A 52 -15.70 0.07 -13.63
N ASN A 53 -14.55 -0.17 -12.98
CA ASN A 53 -13.63 -1.25 -13.37
C ASN A 53 -13.52 -2.41 -12.39
N PHE A 54 -13.77 -2.19 -11.09
CA PHE A 54 -13.76 -3.31 -10.14
C PHE A 54 -14.92 -4.26 -10.44
N LYS A 55 -14.59 -5.56 -10.50
CA LYS A 55 -15.57 -6.61 -10.81
C LYS A 55 -16.51 -6.84 -9.62
N SER A 56 -17.60 -7.55 -9.86
CA SER A 56 -18.65 -7.83 -8.85
C SER A 56 -18.16 -8.60 -7.62
N ALA A 57 -16.99 -9.24 -7.68
CA ALA A 57 -16.36 -9.88 -6.52
C ALA A 57 -15.86 -8.87 -5.47
N VAL A 58 -15.72 -7.59 -5.84
CA VAL A 58 -15.25 -6.53 -4.95
C VAL A 58 -16.39 -5.62 -4.55
N THR A 59 -16.62 -5.50 -3.24
CA THR A 59 -17.53 -4.48 -2.71
C THR A 59 -16.78 -3.15 -2.65
N VAL A 60 -17.28 -2.16 -3.39
CA VAL A 60 -16.72 -0.80 -3.43
C VAL A 60 -17.58 0.14 -2.58
N THR A 61 -16.95 0.91 -1.70
CA THR A 61 -17.60 2.01 -0.97
C THR A 61 -16.79 3.29 -1.14
N VAL A 62 -17.35 4.26 -1.86
CA VAL A 62 -16.72 5.58 -2.08
C VAL A 62 -17.22 6.55 -1.01
N GLY A 63 -16.32 6.98 -0.13
CA GLY A 63 -16.55 8.08 0.81
C GLY A 63 -16.03 9.41 0.26
N THR A 64 -16.03 10.45 1.11
CA THR A 64 -15.55 11.79 0.72
C THR A 64 -14.03 11.82 0.50
N ASN A 65 -13.27 11.21 1.42
CA ASN A 65 -11.80 11.28 1.43
C ASN A 65 -11.13 9.96 1.09
N SER A 66 -11.83 8.84 1.30
CA SER A 66 -11.30 7.50 1.10
C SER A 66 -12.30 6.60 0.38
N ILE A 67 -11.75 5.58 -0.27
CA ILE A 67 -12.48 4.48 -0.88
C ILE A 67 -12.12 3.22 -0.12
N VAL A 68 -13.13 2.44 0.25
CA VAL A 68 -12.97 1.12 0.89
C VAL A 68 -13.34 0.03 -0.13
N LEU A 69 -12.44 -0.91 -0.33
CA LEU A 69 -12.57 -2.06 -1.22
C LEU A 69 -12.52 -3.34 -0.39
N LYS A 70 -13.54 -4.20 -0.52
CA LYS A 70 -13.59 -5.49 0.19
C LYS A 70 -13.70 -6.65 -0.77
N SER A 71 -12.96 -7.72 -0.51
CA SER A 71 -12.88 -8.91 -1.35
C SER A 71 -12.63 -10.16 -0.52
N ASN A 72 -13.06 -11.33 -1.02
CA ASN A 72 -12.67 -12.63 -0.44
C ASN A 72 -11.30 -13.11 -0.95
N GLY A 73 -10.63 -12.36 -1.82
CA GLY A 73 -9.24 -12.60 -2.23
C GLY A 73 -9.02 -13.76 -3.19
N VAL A 74 -10.08 -14.41 -3.66
CA VAL A 74 -9.99 -15.56 -4.59
C VAL A 74 -10.13 -15.08 -6.05
N PRO A 75 -9.44 -15.71 -7.01
CA PRO A 75 -9.49 -15.31 -8.41
C PRO A 75 -10.82 -15.69 -9.05
N ASP A 76 -11.34 -14.84 -9.93
CA ASP A 76 -12.51 -15.14 -10.76
C ASP A 76 -12.18 -15.94 -12.02
N HIS A 77 -11.02 -16.58 -12.05
CA HIS A 77 -10.50 -17.33 -13.17
C HIS A 77 -10.00 -18.71 -12.75
N VAL A 78 -9.67 -19.53 -13.75
CA VAL A 78 -9.15 -20.86 -13.53
C VAL A 78 -7.74 -20.83 -12.94
N SER A 79 -7.45 -21.76 -12.03
CA SER A 79 -6.14 -21.93 -11.41
C SER A 79 -5.98 -23.36 -10.88
N PRO A 80 -4.77 -23.94 -10.87
CA PRO A 80 -4.52 -25.22 -10.20
C PRO A 80 -4.76 -25.17 -8.69
N TYR A 81 -4.73 -23.98 -8.08
CA TYR A 81 -4.92 -23.79 -6.64
C TYR A 81 -6.36 -23.96 -6.16
N TRP A 82 -7.34 -24.00 -7.07
CA TRP A 82 -8.74 -24.33 -6.75
C TRP A 82 -8.95 -25.79 -6.33
N GLY A 83 -8.05 -26.69 -6.72
CA GLY A 83 -8.16 -28.13 -6.48
C GLY A 83 -9.14 -28.85 -7.42
N SER A 84 -8.83 -30.10 -7.78
CA SER A 84 -9.46 -30.84 -8.89
C SER A 84 -10.99 -31.00 -8.87
N GLY A 85 -11.65 -30.78 -7.73
CA GLY A 85 -13.11 -30.86 -7.59
C GLY A 85 -13.85 -29.53 -7.84
N HIS A 86 -13.14 -28.43 -8.04
CA HIS A 86 -13.73 -27.10 -8.19
C HIS A 86 -13.98 -26.75 -9.67
N ALA A 87 -15.05 -26.00 -9.96
CA ALA A 87 -15.42 -25.62 -11.34
C ALA A 87 -14.36 -24.73 -12.03
N LEU A 88 -13.59 -23.98 -11.25
CA LEU A 88 -12.48 -23.16 -11.74
C LEU A 88 -11.12 -23.87 -11.64
N TYR A 89 -11.08 -25.18 -11.45
CA TYR A 89 -9.82 -25.91 -11.51
C TYR A 89 -9.29 -25.99 -12.96
N GLU A 90 -8.01 -25.68 -13.13
CA GLU A 90 -7.23 -26.12 -14.28
C GLU A 90 -6.00 -26.89 -13.80
N ALA A 91 -5.62 -27.96 -14.50
CA ALA A 91 -4.35 -28.61 -14.21
C ALA A 91 -3.18 -27.65 -14.48
N PRO A 92 -2.01 -27.84 -13.84
CA PRO A 92 -0.81 -27.06 -14.13
C PRO A 92 -0.52 -26.97 -15.62
N THR A 93 -0.36 -25.76 -16.15
CA THR A 93 -0.25 -25.48 -17.59
C THR A 93 1.15 -25.02 -18.00
N LEU A 94 1.98 -24.61 -17.06
CA LEU A 94 3.35 -24.14 -17.34
C LEU A 94 4.35 -25.29 -17.24
N ASP A 95 5.38 -25.25 -18.08
CA ASP A 95 6.44 -26.26 -18.04
C ASP A 95 7.18 -26.23 -16.70
N GLY A 96 7.38 -27.41 -16.11
CA GLY A 96 7.99 -27.56 -14.80
C GLY A 96 7.21 -26.97 -13.62
N GLN A 97 5.94 -26.57 -13.81
CA GLN A 97 5.12 -26.00 -12.73
C GLN A 97 4.94 -26.99 -11.57
N THR A 98 5.15 -26.52 -10.35
CA THR A 98 4.99 -27.28 -9.11
C THR A 98 4.07 -26.52 -8.17
N VAL A 99 2.81 -26.96 -8.06
CA VAL A 99 1.80 -26.33 -7.20
C VAL A 99 2.17 -26.54 -5.73
N ASN A 100 2.24 -25.44 -4.98
CA ASN A 100 2.50 -25.52 -3.54
C ASN A 100 1.41 -26.34 -2.83
N PRO A 101 1.74 -27.09 -1.77
CA PRO A 101 0.74 -27.76 -0.95
C PRO A 101 -0.23 -26.76 -0.33
N GLY A 102 -1.53 -27.05 -0.40
CA GLY A 102 -2.59 -26.21 0.15
C GLY A 102 -3.59 -25.81 -0.94
N THR A 103 -4.87 -25.78 -0.57
CA THR A 103 -5.90 -25.20 -1.43
C THR A 103 -6.03 -23.73 -1.15
N LEU A 104 -6.45 -22.99 -2.17
CA LEU A 104 -6.88 -21.63 -2.03
C LEU A 104 -7.98 -21.51 -0.95
N GLN A 105 -7.91 -20.44 -0.16
CA GLN A 105 -8.88 -20.13 0.90
C GLN A 105 -9.39 -18.70 0.73
N GLU A 106 -10.68 -18.51 1.00
CA GLU A 106 -11.26 -17.17 1.11
C GLU A 106 -10.63 -16.40 2.27
N GLN A 107 -10.47 -15.10 2.07
CA GLN A 107 -9.90 -14.14 3.00
C GLN A 107 -10.93 -13.06 3.34
N THR A 108 -10.61 -12.14 4.26
CA THR A 108 -11.44 -10.95 4.51
C THR A 108 -10.63 -9.69 4.18
N PHE A 109 -10.36 -9.48 2.88
CA PHE A 109 -9.58 -8.33 2.45
C PHE A 109 -10.35 -7.04 2.63
N VAL A 110 -9.72 -6.05 3.26
CA VAL A 110 -10.22 -4.68 3.34
C VAL A 110 -9.08 -3.73 2.99
N MET A 111 -9.16 -3.09 1.83
CA MET A 111 -8.21 -2.07 1.39
C MET A 111 -8.86 -0.69 1.47
N THR A 112 -8.20 0.27 2.11
CA THR A 112 -8.65 1.67 2.16
C THR A 112 -7.60 2.56 1.51
N ILE A 113 -7.99 3.32 0.49
CA ILE A 113 -7.11 4.20 -0.31
C ILE A 113 -7.73 5.60 -0.43
N PRO A 114 -6.94 6.66 -0.71
CA PRO A 114 -7.48 8.01 -0.88
C PRO A 114 -8.32 8.13 -2.15
N VAL A 115 -9.38 8.96 -2.12
CA VAL A 115 -10.15 9.33 -3.34
C VAL A 115 -9.30 10.16 -4.30
N PHE A 116 -8.36 10.93 -3.74
CA PHE A 116 -7.47 11.83 -4.46
C PHE A 116 -6.00 11.49 -4.12
N PRO A 117 -5.41 10.48 -4.77
CA PRO A 117 -4.03 10.08 -4.51
C PRO A 117 -3.07 11.23 -4.85
N ALA A 118 -2.07 11.41 -4.01
CA ALA A 118 -1.08 12.46 -4.13
C ALA A 118 0.32 11.90 -3.98
N GLU A 119 1.28 12.53 -4.63
CA GLU A 119 2.69 12.25 -4.41
C GLU A 119 3.08 12.52 -2.95
N ALA A 120 3.73 11.53 -2.33
CA ALA A 120 4.29 11.68 -0.99
C ALA A 120 5.67 12.35 -1.04
N ALA A 121 5.93 13.22 -0.06
CA ALA A 121 7.25 13.85 0.12
C ALA A 121 8.36 12.82 0.37
N THR A 122 8.02 11.70 1.01
CA THR A 122 8.91 10.56 1.24
C THR A 122 8.28 9.30 0.67
N LYS A 123 9.00 8.64 -0.25
CA LYS A 123 8.56 7.41 -0.91
C LYS A 123 8.80 6.21 -0.01
N GLU A 124 7.73 5.54 0.40
CA GLU A 124 7.83 4.34 1.23
C GLU A 124 8.03 3.09 0.36
N ALA A 125 9.05 2.28 0.67
CA ALA A 125 9.25 0.99 0.02
C ALA A 125 8.04 0.07 0.22
N THR A 126 7.64 -0.66 -0.81
CA THR A 126 6.71 -1.78 -0.63
C THR A 126 7.32 -2.84 0.29
N SER A 127 6.47 -3.54 1.02
CA SER A 127 6.84 -4.60 1.96
C SER A 127 6.19 -5.92 1.56
N LEU A 128 6.53 -7.00 2.27
CA LEU A 128 5.78 -8.25 2.19
C LEU A 128 4.28 -8.03 2.45
N GLY A 129 3.48 -8.89 1.83
CA GLY A 129 2.01 -8.85 1.91
C GLY A 129 1.38 -8.01 0.79
N PRO A 130 0.06 -7.77 0.87
CA PRO A 130 -0.68 -7.00 -0.11
C PRO A 130 -0.18 -5.56 -0.20
N ILE A 131 0.18 -5.15 -1.42
CA ILE A 131 0.56 -3.79 -1.79
C ILE A 131 -0.52 -3.08 -2.61
N GLY A 132 -1.53 -3.82 -3.05
CA GLY A 132 -2.65 -3.35 -3.84
C GLY A 132 -3.71 -4.43 -4.04
N MET A 133 -4.75 -4.10 -4.81
CA MET A 133 -5.82 -5.03 -5.19
C MET A 133 -6.03 -4.98 -6.69
N ALA A 134 -6.04 -6.14 -7.33
CA ALA A 134 -6.40 -6.29 -8.73
C ALA A 134 -7.91 -6.08 -8.93
N LEU A 135 -8.35 -5.77 -10.15
CA LEU A 135 -9.77 -5.50 -10.44
C LEU A 135 -10.72 -6.65 -10.08
N ASN A 136 -10.21 -7.88 -10.03
CA ASN A 136 -10.98 -9.06 -9.62
C ASN A 136 -10.98 -9.33 -8.10
N GLY A 137 -10.31 -8.49 -7.31
CA GLY A 137 -10.29 -8.58 -5.85
C GLY A 137 -9.15 -9.40 -5.26
N VAL A 138 -8.30 -10.00 -6.09
CA VAL A 138 -7.07 -10.70 -5.64
C VAL A 138 -6.03 -9.66 -5.21
N ALA A 139 -5.22 -10.00 -4.21
CA ALA A 139 -4.15 -9.13 -3.75
C ALA A 139 -3.01 -9.04 -4.79
N ILE A 140 -2.44 -7.84 -4.92
CA ILE A 140 -1.20 -7.61 -5.65
C ILE A 140 -0.07 -7.55 -4.63
N TYR A 141 0.99 -8.31 -4.86
CA TYR A 141 2.22 -8.37 -4.06
C TYR A 141 3.38 -7.75 -4.85
N ASN A 142 4.47 -7.42 -4.15
CA ASN A 142 5.67 -6.91 -4.79
C ASN A 142 6.55 -8.03 -5.35
N ASP A 143 7.79 -7.73 -5.73
CA ASP A 143 8.76 -8.70 -6.27
C ASP A 143 9.37 -9.65 -5.22
N ARG A 144 8.88 -9.65 -3.98
CA ARG A 144 9.51 -10.34 -2.84
C ARG A 144 8.63 -11.41 -2.22
N GLU A 145 9.31 -12.41 -1.67
CA GLU A 145 8.77 -13.61 -1.05
C GLU A 145 9.16 -13.73 0.43
N GLY A 146 8.69 -14.80 1.08
CA GLY A 146 9.07 -15.14 2.45
C GLY A 146 10.57 -14.95 2.73
N GLY A 147 10.90 -14.26 3.83
CA GLY A 147 12.27 -13.83 4.12
C GLY A 147 12.67 -12.49 3.48
N ASN A 148 11.74 -11.82 2.78
CA ASN A 148 11.93 -10.54 2.09
C ASN A 148 13.01 -10.58 1.00
N VAL A 149 13.09 -11.72 0.31
CA VAL A 149 14.02 -11.97 -0.80
C VAL A 149 13.26 -11.94 -2.14
N PRO A 150 13.90 -11.59 -3.27
CA PRO A 150 13.26 -11.70 -4.57
C PRO A 150 12.78 -13.12 -4.87
N VAL A 151 11.70 -13.26 -5.64
CA VAL A 151 11.20 -14.56 -6.13
C VAL A 151 12.35 -15.29 -6.86
N ASP A 152 12.77 -16.45 -6.39
CA ASP A 152 13.82 -17.23 -7.06
C ASP A 152 13.24 -18.16 -8.14
N ALA A 153 14.11 -18.81 -8.91
CA ALA A 153 13.70 -19.72 -9.98
C ALA A 153 12.93 -20.96 -9.48
N GLY A 154 13.13 -21.36 -8.22
CA GLY A 154 12.39 -22.47 -7.62
C GLY A 154 10.96 -22.06 -7.27
N THR A 155 10.83 -20.92 -6.61
CA THR A 155 9.55 -20.31 -6.21
C THR A 155 8.73 -19.94 -7.43
N LEU A 156 9.37 -19.44 -8.50
CA LEU A 156 8.71 -19.12 -9.77
C LEU A 156 7.94 -20.31 -10.38
N LYS A 157 8.35 -21.56 -10.11
CA LYS A 157 7.63 -22.76 -10.57
C LYS A 157 6.27 -22.95 -9.90
N SER A 158 6.01 -22.29 -8.78
CA SER A 158 4.71 -22.36 -8.12
C SER A 158 3.65 -21.48 -8.77
N PHE A 159 4.06 -20.52 -9.60
CA PHE A 159 3.16 -19.59 -10.25
C PHE A 159 2.35 -20.27 -11.36
N ASP A 160 1.07 -19.93 -11.45
CA ASP A 160 0.22 -20.29 -12.57
C ASP A 160 0.31 -19.26 -13.70
N ARG A 161 -0.37 -19.53 -14.82
CA ARG A 161 -0.36 -18.65 -16.00
C ARG A 161 -0.99 -17.27 -15.75
N GLY A 162 -1.65 -17.08 -14.61
CA GLY A 162 -2.14 -15.79 -14.13
C GLY A 162 -1.03 -14.89 -13.56
N GLY A 163 0.19 -15.42 -13.35
CA GLY A 163 1.26 -14.66 -12.69
C GLY A 163 1.09 -14.61 -11.17
N ALA A 164 0.36 -15.58 -10.61
CA ALA A 164 0.04 -15.69 -9.20
C ALA A 164 0.29 -17.11 -8.68
N HIS A 165 0.35 -17.21 -7.35
CA HIS A 165 0.38 -18.48 -6.65
C HIS A 165 -0.41 -18.38 -5.34
N SER A 166 -0.59 -19.51 -4.64
CA SER A 166 -1.08 -19.51 -3.25
C SER A 166 0.08 -19.67 -2.28
N GLY A 167 0.17 -18.73 -1.33
CA GLY A 167 1.09 -18.77 -0.20
C GLY A 167 0.49 -19.43 1.05
N PRO A 168 1.19 -19.35 2.20
CA PRO A 168 0.68 -19.82 3.49
C PRO A 168 -0.72 -19.27 3.81
N GLY A 169 -1.58 -20.11 4.38
CA GLY A 169 -2.97 -19.74 4.70
C GLY A 169 -3.93 -19.76 3.50
N GLY A 170 -3.49 -20.25 2.34
CA GLY A 170 -4.33 -20.33 1.14
C GLY A 170 -4.52 -18.99 0.43
N LEU A 171 -3.65 -18.01 0.71
CA LEU A 171 -3.75 -16.66 0.18
C LEU A 171 -3.21 -16.64 -1.25
N TYR A 172 -4.11 -16.56 -2.22
CA TYR A 172 -3.77 -16.41 -3.63
C TYR A 172 -3.46 -14.94 -3.96
N HIS A 173 -2.37 -14.68 -4.68
CA HIS A 173 -1.91 -13.31 -4.95
C HIS A 173 -1.01 -13.22 -6.19
N TYR A 174 -1.09 -12.08 -6.88
CA TYR A 174 -0.28 -11.79 -8.06
C TYR A 174 1.04 -11.11 -7.68
N HIS A 175 2.14 -11.63 -8.20
CA HIS A 175 3.42 -10.90 -8.26
C HIS A 175 3.69 -10.37 -9.67
N PHE A 176 3.20 -11.11 -10.67
CA PHE A 176 3.50 -10.90 -12.08
C PHE A 176 2.23 -10.68 -12.88
N ASN A 177 2.40 -10.13 -14.08
CA ASN A 177 1.35 -10.14 -15.07
C ASN A 177 1.08 -11.59 -15.54
N GLY A 178 -0.10 -11.80 -16.11
CA GLY A 178 -0.50 -13.07 -16.68
C GLY A 178 -1.79 -12.98 -17.46
N ASP A 179 -2.30 -14.15 -17.86
CA ASP A 179 -3.39 -14.28 -18.83
C ASP A 179 -4.69 -13.58 -18.41
N PHE A 180 -4.87 -13.32 -17.12
CA PHE A 180 -6.09 -12.77 -16.51
C PHE A 180 -5.92 -11.35 -15.97
N THR A 181 -4.73 -10.78 -16.05
CA THR A 181 -4.43 -9.41 -15.62
C THR A 181 -4.10 -8.53 -16.83
N SER A 182 -2.94 -8.72 -17.44
CA SER A 182 -2.48 -7.96 -18.60
C SER A 182 -1.45 -8.77 -19.40
N LEU A 183 -1.56 -8.73 -20.73
CA LEU A 183 -0.62 -9.39 -21.65
C LEU A 183 -0.15 -8.38 -22.70
N ASP A 184 1.01 -7.77 -22.43
CA ASP A 184 1.67 -6.83 -23.34
C ASP A 184 0.71 -5.76 -23.92
N ASP A 185 -0.10 -5.19 -23.04
CA ASP A 185 -1.16 -4.25 -23.35
C ASP A 185 -1.15 -3.05 -22.37
N ALA A 186 -2.15 -2.18 -22.52
CA ALA A 186 -2.35 -0.98 -21.70
C ALA A 186 -3.53 -1.12 -20.73
N LYS A 187 -3.92 -2.35 -20.37
CA LYS A 187 -5.10 -2.57 -19.52
C LYS A 187 -4.83 -2.14 -18.08
N LEU A 188 -5.86 -1.59 -17.44
CA LEU A 188 -5.88 -1.40 -15.99
C LEU A 188 -5.88 -2.77 -15.29
N ILE A 189 -4.92 -2.98 -14.39
CA ILE A 189 -4.78 -4.23 -13.63
C ILE A 189 -5.42 -4.09 -12.25
N GLY A 190 -5.32 -2.90 -11.65
CA GLY A 190 -5.83 -2.63 -10.31
C GLY A 190 -5.33 -1.31 -9.75
N PHE A 191 -5.39 -1.20 -8.43
CA PHE A 191 -4.94 -0.01 -7.69
C PHE A 191 -4.02 -0.43 -6.55
N LEU A 192 -2.94 0.33 -6.37
CA LEU A 192 -2.05 0.15 -5.23
C LEU A 192 -2.57 0.88 -3.99
N ARG A 193 -2.00 0.57 -2.82
CA ARG A 193 -2.45 1.14 -1.55
C ARG A 193 -2.33 2.66 -1.47
N ASP A 194 -1.45 3.29 -2.24
CA ASP A 194 -1.36 4.75 -2.31
C ASP A 194 -2.45 5.40 -3.19
N GLY A 195 -3.32 4.58 -3.79
CA GLY A 195 -4.45 5.01 -4.61
C GLY A 195 -4.12 5.24 -6.07
N PHE A 196 -2.85 5.15 -6.49
CA PHE A 196 -2.52 5.25 -7.91
C PHE A 196 -2.82 3.92 -8.64
N PRO A 197 -3.35 3.98 -9.87
CA PRO A 197 -3.62 2.81 -10.68
C PRO A 197 -2.33 2.15 -11.19
N ILE A 198 -2.40 0.85 -11.44
CA ILE A 198 -1.35 0.08 -12.10
C ILE A 198 -1.89 -0.54 -13.39
N TYR A 199 -1.15 -0.35 -14.48
CA TYR A 199 -1.48 -0.82 -15.82
C TYR A 199 -0.51 -1.90 -16.31
N GLY A 200 -0.85 -2.47 -17.45
CA GLY A 200 0.04 -3.28 -18.27
C GLY A 200 1.31 -2.55 -18.71
N ARG A 201 2.08 -3.22 -19.56
CA ARG A 201 3.41 -2.77 -19.99
C ARG A 201 3.39 -1.55 -20.92
N LYS A 202 2.23 -1.21 -21.49
CA LYS A 202 2.10 -0.15 -22.50
C LYS A 202 1.27 1.03 -22.01
N ASP A 203 1.52 2.17 -22.62
CA ASP A 203 0.66 3.34 -22.58
C ASP A 203 -0.61 3.13 -23.39
N SER A 204 -1.60 3.99 -23.16
CA SER A 204 -2.91 3.94 -23.84
C SER A 204 -2.82 4.06 -25.38
N ASP A 205 -1.71 4.55 -25.91
CA ASP A 205 -1.40 4.61 -27.35
C ASP A 205 -0.74 3.33 -27.91
N GLY A 206 -0.49 2.34 -27.04
CA GLY A 206 0.14 1.07 -27.38
C GLY A 206 1.67 1.09 -27.40
N THR A 207 2.31 2.20 -27.04
CA THR A 207 3.77 2.30 -26.93
C THR A 207 4.26 1.85 -25.55
N TYR A 208 5.55 1.54 -25.43
CA TYR A 208 6.16 1.30 -24.11
C TYR A 208 6.64 2.63 -23.53
N PRO A 209 6.27 2.97 -22.28
CA PRO A 209 6.70 4.21 -21.67
C PRO A 209 8.23 4.23 -21.50
N SER A 210 8.88 5.26 -22.02
CA SER A 210 10.34 5.43 -21.95
C SER A 210 10.78 6.37 -20.82
N ASN A 211 9.84 6.89 -20.04
CA ASN A 211 10.03 7.94 -19.03
C ASN A 211 9.54 7.51 -17.63
N LEU A 212 9.53 6.21 -17.35
CA LEU A 212 9.20 5.71 -16.02
C LEU A 212 10.23 6.21 -14.98
N ASP A 213 9.73 6.62 -13.82
CA ASP A 213 10.55 6.96 -12.67
C ASP A 213 11.12 5.72 -11.97
N SER A 214 11.85 5.92 -10.87
CA SER A 214 12.41 4.82 -10.08
C SER A 214 11.37 3.93 -9.40
N ASN A 215 10.11 4.36 -9.33
CA ASN A 215 9.00 3.61 -8.75
C ASN A 215 8.21 2.83 -9.82
N GLY A 216 8.60 2.94 -11.09
CA GLY A 216 7.98 2.23 -12.21
C GLY A 216 6.72 2.90 -12.74
N GLY A 217 6.57 4.21 -12.54
CA GLY A 217 5.42 4.96 -13.02
C GLY A 217 5.77 6.29 -13.65
N HIS A 218 4.77 6.95 -14.24
CA HIS A 218 4.88 8.30 -14.77
C HIS A 218 3.52 9.01 -14.67
N THR A 219 3.43 10.27 -15.10
CA THR A 219 2.15 10.99 -15.19
C THR A 219 1.73 11.17 -16.64
N GLY A 220 0.50 10.76 -16.94
CA GLY A 220 -0.06 10.81 -18.29
C GLY A 220 -1.57 10.56 -18.28
N VAL A 221 -2.20 10.74 -19.44
CA VAL A 221 -3.59 10.32 -19.65
C VAL A 221 -3.64 8.82 -19.88
N THR A 222 -4.71 8.17 -19.43
CA THR A 222 -4.93 6.74 -19.63
C THR A 222 -6.32 6.50 -20.20
N ALA A 223 -6.64 5.24 -20.50
CA ALA A 223 -8.00 4.87 -20.91
C ALA A 223 -9.07 5.23 -19.87
N ASP A 224 -8.70 5.25 -18.58
CA ASP A 224 -9.59 5.49 -17.44
C ASP A 224 -9.53 6.93 -16.91
N PHE A 225 -8.53 7.71 -17.33
CA PHE A 225 -8.29 9.06 -16.85
C PHE A 225 -7.97 10.03 -18.01
N SER A 226 -8.94 10.87 -18.37
CA SER A 226 -8.77 11.94 -19.37
C SER A 226 -7.94 13.12 -18.87
N THR A 227 -7.80 13.25 -17.54
CA THR A 227 -6.89 14.20 -16.89
C THR A 227 -5.62 13.45 -16.50
N PRO A 228 -4.42 13.99 -16.76
CA PRO A 228 -3.18 13.31 -16.41
C PRO A 228 -3.12 12.94 -14.92
N ILE A 229 -2.80 11.69 -14.65
CA ILE A 229 -2.61 11.16 -13.30
C ILE A 229 -1.33 10.33 -13.27
N TYR A 230 -0.65 10.31 -12.13
CA TYR A 230 0.44 9.37 -11.93
C TYR A 230 -0.10 7.93 -11.95
N HIS A 231 0.58 7.04 -12.64
CA HIS A 231 0.22 5.63 -12.71
C HIS A 231 1.44 4.75 -12.92
N TYR A 232 1.34 3.51 -12.45
CA TYR A 232 2.40 2.52 -12.57
C TYR A 232 2.21 1.65 -13.80
N HIS A 233 3.31 1.11 -14.29
CA HIS A 233 3.31 0.05 -15.30
C HIS A 233 3.93 -1.22 -14.76
N THR A 234 3.37 -2.34 -15.20
CA THR A 234 4.06 -3.63 -15.17
C THR A 234 5.43 -3.48 -15.82
N SER A 235 6.46 -4.08 -15.23
CA SER A 235 7.83 -4.05 -15.75
C SER A 235 7.91 -4.50 -17.20
N ASN A 236 8.79 -3.88 -17.99
CA ASN A 236 9.08 -4.33 -19.36
C ASN A 236 10.24 -5.34 -19.43
N VAL A 237 10.78 -5.75 -18.28
CA VAL A 237 11.90 -6.70 -18.16
C VAL A 237 11.35 -8.08 -17.81
N SER A 238 11.68 -9.07 -18.65
CA SER A 238 11.36 -10.49 -18.38
C SER A 238 12.05 -10.93 -17.09
N TYR A 239 11.29 -11.54 -16.18
CA TYR A 239 11.80 -11.99 -14.91
C TYR A 239 12.44 -13.37 -15.05
N LEU A 240 13.74 -13.50 -14.77
CA LEU A 240 14.49 -14.76 -14.87
C LEU A 240 14.33 -15.46 -16.23
N ASP A 241 14.34 -14.69 -17.33
CA ASP A 241 14.13 -15.18 -18.70
C ASP A 241 12.83 -15.99 -18.89
N SER A 242 11.83 -15.70 -18.06
CA SER A 242 10.52 -16.36 -18.08
C SER A 242 9.47 -15.53 -18.82
N ARG A 243 8.24 -16.06 -18.86
CA ARG A 243 7.07 -15.35 -19.40
C ARG A 243 6.54 -14.22 -18.50
N PHE A 244 7.05 -14.12 -17.28
CA PHE A 244 6.51 -13.25 -16.24
C PHE A 244 7.23 -11.91 -16.20
N TYR A 245 6.47 -10.86 -15.94
CA TYR A 245 6.94 -9.50 -15.71
C TYR A 245 6.36 -9.00 -14.39
N ILE A 246 7.21 -8.44 -13.54
CA ILE A 246 6.80 -7.97 -12.21
C ILE A 246 5.73 -6.88 -12.36
N LEU A 247 4.62 -7.01 -11.63
CA LEU A 247 3.61 -5.97 -11.56
C LEU A 247 4.18 -4.72 -10.89
N LYS A 248 4.76 -4.88 -9.69
CA LYS A 248 5.32 -3.77 -8.93
C LYS A 248 6.52 -4.18 -8.08
N ALA A 249 7.56 -3.37 -8.13
CA ALA A 249 8.70 -3.41 -7.21
C ALA A 249 8.99 -2.00 -6.66
N GLY A 250 9.86 -1.88 -5.66
CA GLY A 250 10.30 -0.58 -5.14
C GLY A 250 9.25 0.13 -4.29
N SER A 251 9.22 1.46 -4.33
CA SER A 251 8.41 2.29 -3.44
C SER A 251 7.06 2.72 -4.03
N TYR A 252 6.12 3.08 -3.16
CA TYR A 252 4.94 3.85 -3.54
C TYR A 252 5.35 5.29 -3.91
N ASN A 253 4.61 5.86 -4.86
CA ASN A 253 4.68 7.24 -5.27
C ASN A 253 3.92 8.14 -4.28
N GLY A 254 2.77 7.67 -3.81
CA GLY A 254 1.95 8.36 -2.83
C GLY A 254 2.04 7.79 -1.42
N THR A 255 1.24 8.37 -0.53
CA THR A 255 1.09 7.88 0.84
C THR A 255 0.21 6.64 0.85
N LYS A 256 0.74 5.49 1.26
CA LYS A 256 -0.05 4.25 1.30
C LYS A 256 -1.20 4.34 2.31
N GLY A 257 -2.36 3.87 1.89
CA GLY A 257 -3.47 3.54 2.78
C GLY A 257 -3.29 2.17 3.44
N THR A 258 -4.39 1.63 3.96
CA THR A 258 -4.40 0.39 4.73
C THR A 258 -4.82 -0.80 3.88
N PHE A 259 -4.33 -1.99 4.25
CA PHE A 259 -4.80 -3.27 3.74
C PHE A 259 -4.77 -4.26 4.90
N THR A 260 -5.92 -4.84 5.25
CA THR A 260 -6.03 -5.89 6.27
C THR A 260 -6.58 -7.17 5.65
N PHE A 261 -6.15 -8.32 6.14
CA PHE A 261 -6.57 -9.65 5.71
C PHE A 261 -6.49 -10.65 6.83
#